data_AF-A0A7W1CN98-F1
#
_entry.id   AF-A0A7W1CN98-F1
#
_cell.length_a   1.000
_cell.length_b   1.000
_cell.length_c   1.000
_cell.angle_alpha   90.00
_cell.angle_beta   90.00
_cell.angle_gamma   90.00
#
_symmetry.space_group_name_H-M   'P 1'
#
loop_
_entity.id
_entity.type
_entity.pdbx_description
1 polymer ?
#
loop_
_entity_poly.entity_id
_entity_poly.type
_entity_poly.pdbx_seq_one_letter_code
_entity_poly.pdbx_strand_id
1 'polypeptide(L)' 'MTTAKIAVSLPAELVETARQAVAEGLADSVSAYVASALEEKTKLDDLASLLDEMLAETGGPLTPDELTAADRALGR' A
#
# COMPACT_ATOMS: atom_id res chain seq x y z
N MET A 1 21.16 -11.36 6.28
CA MET A 1 19.90 -10.78 6.76
C MET A 1 19.72 -11.17 8.21
N THR A 2 19.41 -10.22 9.10
CA THR A 2 19.12 -10.51 10.51
C THR A 2 17.62 -10.57 10.70
N THR A 3 17.13 -11.58 11.40
CA THR A 3 15.70 -11.75 11.69
C THR A 3 15.43 -11.52 13.17
N ALA A 4 14.42 -10.73 13.49
CA ALA A 4 13.91 -10.58 14.85
C ALA A 4 12.57 -11.33 14.97
N LYS A 5 12.36 -12.06 16.07
CA LYS A 5 11.08 -12.69 16.36
C LYS A 5 10.20 -11.72 17.14
N ILE A 6 8.99 -11.50 16.65
CA ILE A 6 7.96 -10.73 17.31
C ILE A 6 6.72 -11.61 17.48
N ALA A 7 6.02 -11.48 18.60
CA ALA A 7 4.71 -12.09 18.80
C ALA A 7 3.66 -11.01 18.53
N VAL A 8 2.77 -11.25 17.57
CA VAL A 8 1.69 -10.31 17.20
C VAL A 8 0.36 -11.06 17.19
N SER A 9 -0.71 -10.37 17.57
CA SER A 9 -2.07 -10.87 17.38
C SER A 9 -2.56 -10.46 16.00
N LEU A 10 -3.09 -11.42 15.25
CA LEU A 10 -3.68 -11.20 13.93
C LEU A 10 -5.07 -11.83 13.92
N PRO A 11 -6.02 -11.28 13.14
CA PRO A 11 -7.27 -11.96 12.83
C PRO A 11 -7.01 -13.38 12.33
N ALA A 12 -7.80 -14.35 12.80
CA ALA A 12 -7.58 -15.77 12.54
C ALA A 12 -7.61 -16.08 11.03
N GLU A 13 -8.50 -15.42 10.30
CA GLU A 13 -8.63 -15.52 8.84
C GLU A 13 -7.36 -15.12 8.09
N LEU A 14 -6.61 -14.13 8.59
CA LEU A 14 -5.33 -13.72 7.98
C LEU A 14 -4.24 -14.76 8.25
N VAL A 15 -4.26 -15.38 9.43
CA VAL A 15 -3.34 -16.47 9.77
C VAL A 15 -3.59 -17.67 8.86
N GLU A 16 -4.85 -18.04 8.64
CA GLU A 16 -5.21 -19.14 7.75
C GLU A 16 -4.88 -18.84 6.29
N THR A 17 -5.06 -17.59 5.84
CA THR A 17 -4.65 -17.16 4.50
C THR A 17 -3.14 -17.34 4.30
N ALA A 18 -2.33 -16.92 5.28
CA ALA A 18 -0.89 -17.09 5.22
C ALA A 18 -0.47 -18.57 5.21
N ARG A 19 -1.15 -19.43 5.98
CA ARG A 19 -0.92 -20.88 5.96
C ARG A 19 -1.27 -21.50 4.62
N GLN A 20 -2.39 -21.10 4.03
CA GLN A 20 -2.83 -21.58 2.73
C GLN A 20 -1.85 -21.20 1.63
N ALA A 21 -1.36 -19.96 1.62
CA ALA A 21 -0.35 -19.51 0.66
C ALA A 21 0.94 -20.35 0.73
N VAL A 22 1.36 -20.75 1.94
CA VAL A 22 2.50 -21.65 2.12
C VAL A 22 2.19 -23.05 1.61
N ALA A 23 1.00 -23.58 1.91
CA ALA A 23 0.57 -24.91 1.44
C ALA A 23 0.48 -24.98 -0.10
N GLU A 24 0.13 -23.87 -0.75
CA GLU A 24 0.08 -23.73 -2.21
C GLU A 24 1.45 -23.44 -2.84
N GLY A 25 2.50 -23.27 -2.03
CA GLY A 25 3.85 -22.97 -2.52
C GLY A 25 4.04 -21.52 -3.00
N LEU A 26 3.12 -20.62 -2.67
CA LEU A 26 3.21 -19.19 -2.97
C LEU A 26 4.17 -18.45 -2.03
N ALA A 27 4.52 -19.05 -0.88
CA ALA A 27 5.52 -18.53 0.05
C ALA A 27 6.26 -19.68 0.76
N ASP A 28 7.56 -19.48 1.02
CA ASP A 28 8.41 -20.49 1.66
C ASP A 28 8.04 -20.76 3.13
N SER A 29 7.41 -19.79 3.79
CA SER A 29 6.96 -19.89 5.18
C SER A 29 5.98 -18.77 5.53
N VAL A 30 5.26 -18.90 6.65
CA VAL A 30 4.38 -17.84 7.16
C VAL A 30 5.17 -16.55 7.43
N SER A 31 6.39 -16.67 7.95
CA SER A 31 7.25 -15.50 8.16
C SER A 31 7.65 -14.83 6.85
N ALA A 32 7.93 -15.60 5.80
CA ALA A 32 8.23 -15.05 4.47
C ALA A 32 7.02 -14.36 3.85
N TYR A 33 5.82 -14.96 3.98
CA TYR A 33 4.57 -14.36 3.55
C TYR A 33 4.32 -13.00 4.23
N VAL A 34 4.44 -12.96 5.57
CA VAL A 34 4.25 -11.72 6.34
C VAL A 34 5.31 -10.67 6.00
N ALA A 35 6.57 -11.07 5.83
CA ALA A 35 7.64 -10.15 5.44
C ALA A 35 7.35 -9.51 4.07
N SER A 36 6.95 -10.30 3.06
CA SER A 36 6.58 -9.79 1.74
C SER A 36 5.41 -8.81 1.82
N ALA A 37 4.37 -9.12 2.61
CA ALA A 37 3.22 -8.24 2.78
C ALA A 37 3.60 -6.90 3.45
N LEU A 38 4.50 -6.92 4.43
CA LEU A 38 5.03 -5.71 5.06
C LEU A 38 5.86 -4.88 4.07
N GLU A 39 6.74 -5.51 3.28
CA GLU A 39 7.53 -4.83 2.26
C GLU A 39 6.65 -4.19 1.18
N GLU A 40 5.60 -4.88 0.74
CA GLU A 40 4.63 -4.33 -0.22
C GLU A 40 3.88 -3.14 0.36
N LYS A 41 3.43 -3.23 1.61
CA LYS A 41 2.78 -2.11 2.30
C LYS A 41 3.70 -0.89 2.39
N THR A 42 4.96 -1.07 2.78
CA THR A 42 5.95 0.00 2.82
C THR A 42 6.16 0.65 1.45
N LYS A 43 6.30 -0.15 0.38
CA LYS A 43 6.46 0.39 -0.98
C LYS A 43 5.27 1.25 -1.40
N LEU A 44 4.04 0.84 -1.05
CA LEU A 44 2.83 1.61 -1.36
C LEU A 44 2.76 2.91 -0.54
N ASP A 45 3.18 2.88 0.72
CA ASP A 45 3.23 4.07 1.58
C ASP A 45 4.29 5.06 1.09
N ASP A 46 5.48 4.57 0.70
CA ASP A 46 6.54 5.38 0.10
C ASP A 46 6.08 6.01 -1.22
N LEU A 47 5.38 5.24 -2.06
CA LEU A 47 4.81 5.75 -3.31
C LEU A 47 3.77 6.84 -3.06
N ALA A 48 2.89 6.66 -2.08
CA ALA A 48 1.91 7.67 -1.71
C ALA A 48 2.58 8.97 -1.27
N SER A 49 3.63 8.88 -0.42
CA SER A 49 4.41 10.04 0.01
C SER A 49 5.06 10.77 -1.16
N LEU A 50 5.67 10.03 -2.09
CA LEU A 50 6.27 10.62 -3.29
C LEU A 50 5.24 11.35 -4.16
N LEU A 51 4.06 10.76 -4.36
CA LEU A 51 2.99 11.39 -5.14
C LEU A 51 2.45 12.65 -4.47
N ASP A 52 2.33 12.65 -3.13
CA ASP A 52 1.91 13.82 -2.36
C ASP A 52 2.94 14.96 -2.48
N GLU A 53 4.24 14.64 -2.43
CA GLU A 53 5.32 15.62 -2.64
C GLU A 53 5.27 16.22 -4.05
N MET A 54 5.18 15.37 -5.08
CA MET A 54 5.07 15.82 -6.48
C MET A 54 3.83 16.69 -6.70
N LEU A 55 2.70 16.33 -6.08
CA LEU A 55 1.47 17.12 -6.17
C LEU A 55 1.66 18.48 -5.50
N ALA A 56 2.26 18.53 -4.32
CA ALA A 56 2.55 19.79 -3.63
C ALA A 56 3.48 20.72 -4.44
N GLU A 57 4.50 20.16 -5.12
CA GLU A 57 5.40 20.91 -5.99
C GLU A 57 4.73 21.44 -7.26
N THR A 58 3.66 20.79 -7.73
CA THR A 58 2.95 21.16 -8.97
C THR A 58 1.73 22.05 -8.75
N GLY A 59 1.53 22.57 -7.53
CA GLY A 59 0.45 23.49 -7.18
C GLY A 59 -0.61 22.90 -6.25
N GLY A 60 -0.48 21.62 -5.89
CA GLY A 60 -1.38 20.93 -4.98
C GLY A 60 -2.64 20.37 -5.67
N PRO A 61 -3.57 19.82 -4.86
CA PRO A 61 -4.88 19.38 -5.36
C PRO A 61 -5.63 20.54 -6.03
N LEU A 62 -6.41 20.25 -7.08
CA LEU A 62 -7.24 21.27 -7.72
C LEU A 62 -8.15 21.97 -6.73
N THR A 63 -8.17 23.29 -6.80
CA THR A 63 -9.15 24.10 -6.08
C THR A 63 -10.55 23.95 -6.70
N PRO A 64 -11.63 24.23 -5.95
CA PRO A 64 -13.00 24.20 -6.48
C PRO A 64 -13.20 25.10 -7.71
N ASP A 65 -12.50 26.24 -7.75
CA ASP A 65 -12.58 27.18 -8.87
C ASP A 65 -11.89 26.62 -10.12
N GLU A 66 -10.74 25.97 -9.96
CA GLU A 66 -10.02 25.28 -11.04
C GLU A 66 -10.80 24.08 -11.56
N LEU A 67 -11.43 23.31 -10.67
CA LEU A 67 -12.35 22.22 -11.03
C LEU A 67 -13.51 22.76 -11.88
N THR A 68 -14.16 23.83 -11.42
CA THR A 68 -15.27 24.46 -12.15
C THR A 68 -14.82 25.00 -13.51
N ALA A 69 -13.61 25.57 -13.58
CA ALA A 69 -13.04 26.02 -14.85
C ALA A 69 -12.74 24.86 -15.80
N ALA A 70 -12.21 23.74 -15.28
CA ALA A 70 -11.96 22.53 -16.05
C ALA A 70 -13.26 21.90 -16.57
N ASP A 71 -14.30 21.79 -15.75
CA ASP A 71 -15.60 21.25 -16.16
C ASP A 71 -16.21 22.08 -17.29
N ARG A 72 -16.19 23.42 -17.18
CA ARG A 72 -16.63 24.31 -18.26
C ARG A 72 -15.82 24.12 -19.55
N ALA A 73 -14.51 23.94 -19.45
CA ALA A 73 -13.64 23.73 -20.62
C ALA A 73 -13.88 22.37 -21.29
N LEU A 74 -14.25 21.35 -20.50
CA LEU A 74 -14.57 20.00 -20.97
C LEU A 74 -16.03 19.83 -21.42
N GLY A 75 -16.87 20.87 -21.25
CA GLY A 75 -18.29 20.83 -21.60
C GLY A 75 -19.11 19.88 -20.73
N ARG A 76 -18.69 19.68 -19.48
CA ARG A 76 -19.42 18.93 -18.45
C ARG A 76 -20.28 19.86 -17.59
#